data_AF-A0A7C8YV44-F1
#
_entry.id   AF-A0A7C8YV44-F1
#
_cell.length_a   1.000
_cell.length_b   1.000
_cell.length_c   1.000
_cell.angle_alpha   90.00
_cell.angle_beta   90.00
_cell.angle_gamma   90.00
#
_symmetry.space_group_name_H-M   'P 1'
#
loop_
_entity.id
_entity.type
_entity.pdbx_description
1 polymer ?
#
loop_
_entity_poly.entity_id
_entity_poly.type
_entity_poly.pdbx_seq_one_letter_code
_entity_poly.pdbx_strand_id
1 'polypeptide(L)'
;RKDKVCLKGGLATPVGGGVSSLNVQLRKELDLYASLVNCFNLRGLPTRHQNVDIVVIRENTEGEYSGLEHEVVPGVVESLKVITKFCSERVAKYAFEYAYLNN
;
A
#
# COMPACT_ATOMS: atom_id res chain seq x y z
N ARG A 1 5.56 -18.81 -1.27
CA ARG A 1 4.59 -19.37 -2.25
C ARG A 1 3.91 -20.65 -1.80
N LYS A 2 4.55 -21.50 -0.97
CA LYS A 2 3.98 -22.75 -0.43
C LYS A 2 2.77 -22.47 0.48
N ASP A 3 2.95 -21.62 1.49
CA ASP A 3 1.98 -21.49 2.59
C ASP A 3 0.83 -20.51 2.34
N LYS A 4 0.94 -19.69 1.28
CA LYS A 4 -0.05 -18.67 0.82
C LYS A 4 -0.35 -17.52 1.79
N VAL A 5 -0.13 -17.72 3.09
CA VAL A 5 -0.37 -16.76 4.17
C VAL A 5 0.95 -16.47 4.88
N CYS A 6 1.09 -15.25 5.40
CA CYS A 6 2.27 -14.83 6.15
C CYS A 6 1.87 -13.84 7.25
N LEU A 7 2.43 -14.02 8.45
CA LEU A 7 2.47 -13.00 9.49
C LEU A 7 3.86 -12.36 9.48
N LYS A 8 3.90 -11.04 9.49
CA LYS A 8 5.13 -10.27 9.29
C LYS A 8 5.18 -9.07 10.26
N GLY A 9 6.33 -8.87 10.88
CA GLY A 9 6.65 -7.66 11.63
C GLY A 9 7.14 -6.50 10.75
N GLY A 10 7.54 -5.39 11.38
CA GLY A 10 8.13 -4.25 10.67
C GLY A 10 9.48 -4.61 10.03
N LEU A 11 9.66 -4.28 8.75
CA LEU A 11 10.96 -4.39 8.07
C LEU A 11 11.52 -3.00 7.82
N ALA A 12 12.69 -2.72 8.41
CA ALA A 12 13.41 -1.47 8.21
C ALA A 12 13.86 -1.34 6.75
N THR A 13 13.68 -0.15 6.17
CA THR A 13 14.22 0.20 4.84
C THR A 13 15.31 1.24 5.06
N PRO A 14 16.56 1.00 4.66
CA PRO A 14 17.62 1.99 4.73
C PRO A 14 17.24 3.25 3.94
N VAL A 15 17.46 4.43 4.53
CA VAL A 15 17.28 5.72 3.86
C VAL A 15 18.63 6.13 3.28
N GLY A 16 18.70 6.43 1.98
CA GLY A 16 19.96 6.85 1.33
C GLY A 16 20.36 6.12 0.04
N GLY A 17 19.53 5.20 -0.48
CA GLY A 17 19.69 4.60 -1.80
C GLY A 17 20.45 3.27 -1.85
N GLY A 18 20.28 2.54 -2.97
CA GLY A 18 21.02 1.30 -3.29
C GLY A 18 20.23 -0.01 -3.21
N VAL A 19 19.13 -0.08 -2.46
CA VAL A 19 18.29 -1.28 -2.35
C VAL A 19 16.81 -0.91 -2.28
N SER A 20 15.98 -1.58 -3.07
CA SER A 20 14.53 -1.41 -3.01
C SER A 20 13.96 -2.00 -1.73
N SER A 21 12.94 -1.34 -1.18
CA SER A 21 12.31 -1.78 0.07
C SER A 21 11.81 -3.22 -0.04
N LEU A 22 12.20 -4.08 0.92
CA LEU A 22 11.68 -5.45 1.02
C LEU A 22 10.15 -5.49 1.07
N ASN A 23 9.51 -4.45 1.62
CA ASN A 23 8.06 -4.32 1.60
C ASN A 23 7.51 -4.19 0.17
N VAL A 24 8.14 -3.33 -0.64
CA VAL A 24 7.73 -3.10 -2.03
C VAL A 24 8.00 -4.34 -2.88
N GLN A 25 9.16 -4.98 -2.70
CA GLN A 25 9.50 -6.23 -3.39
C GLN A 25 8.46 -7.33 -3.12
N LEU A 26 8.15 -7.59 -1.84
CA LEU A 26 7.15 -8.59 -1.46
C LEU A 26 5.78 -8.33 -2.09
N ARG A 27 5.34 -7.06 -2.13
CA ARG A 27 4.05 -6.68 -2.72
C ARG A 27 4.01 -6.93 -4.22
N LYS A 28 5.09 -6.59 -4.93
CA LYS A 28 5.20 -6.80 -6.38
C LYS A 28 5.34 -8.28 -6.73
N GLU A 29 6.21 -9.02 -6.06
CA GLU A 29 6.49 -10.43 -6.36
C GLU A 29 5.31 -11.38 -6.09
N LEU A 30 4.50 -11.04 -5.09
CA LEU A 30 3.34 -11.82 -4.68
C LEU A 30 2.01 -11.22 -5.14
N ASP A 31 2.04 -10.11 -5.89
CA ASP A 31 0.86 -9.36 -6.36
C ASP A 31 -0.14 -9.03 -5.23
N LEU A 32 0.39 -8.56 -4.09
CA LEU A 32 -0.42 -8.14 -2.93
C LEU A 32 -1.02 -6.76 -3.17
N TYR A 33 -2.04 -6.71 -4.02
CA TYR A 33 -2.53 -5.48 -4.64
C TYR A 33 -3.37 -4.56 -3.77
N ALA A 34 -4.05 -5.10 -2.76
CA ALA A 34 -4.86 -4.35 -1.83
C ALA A 34 -4.21 -4.40 -0.44
N SER A 35 -3.97 -3.22 0.14
CA SER A 35 -3.62 -3.06 1.54
C SER A 35 -4.85 -2.54 2.29
N LEU A 36 -5.22 -3.19 3.38
CA LEU A 36 -6.38 -2.83 4.18
C LEU A 36 -5.95 -2.45 5.60
N VAL A 37 -6.45 -1.32 6.10
CA VAL A 37 -6.18 -0.84 7.46
C VAL A 37 -7.50 -0.43 8.11
N ASN A 38 -7.85 -1.12 9.20
CA ASN A 38 -8.98 -0.75 10.04
C ASN A 38 -8.54 0.27 11.08
N CYS A 39 -9.17 1.43 11.05
CA CYS A 39 -8.93 2.55 11.95
C CYS A 39 -10.19 2.77 12.79
N PHE A 40 -10.16 2.31 14.03
CA PHE A 40 -11.30 2.45 14.95
C PHE A 40 -10.83 2.85 16.35
N ASN A 41 -11.71 3.49 17.12
CA ASN A 41 -11.41 3.80 18.51
C ASN A 41 -11.35 2.52 19.35
N LEU A 42 -10.29 2.36 20.14
CA LEU A 42 -10.17 1.29 21.13
C LEU A 42 -10.86 1.69 22.44
N ARG A 43 -11.68 0.79 22.99
CA ARG A 43 -12.35 1.01 24.28
C ARG A 43 -11.31 1.24 25.39
N GLY A 44 -11.46 2.35 26.10
CA GLY A 44 -10.55 2.72 27.19
C GLY A 44 -9.30 3.49 26.76
N LEU A 45 -9.08 3.70 25.46
CA LEU A 45 -7.98 4.53 24.97
C LEU A 45 -8.50 5.94 24.62
N PRO A 46 -8.20 6.97 25.44
CA PRO A 46 -8.62 8.33 25.14
C PRO A 46 -7.95 8.83 23.88
N THR A 47 -8.74 9.40 22.98
CA THR A 47 -8.29 9.96 21.70
C THR A 47 -9.03 11.27 21.44
N ARG A 48 -8.44 12.14 20.63
CA ARG A 48 -9.03 13.45 20.30
C ARG A 48 -10.40 13.32 19.60
N HIS A 49 -10.53 12.32 18.73
CA HIS A 49 -11.73 12.06 17.94
C HIS A 49 -12.45 10.82 18.45
N GLN A 50 -13.77 10.89 18.57
CA GLN A 50 -14.63 9.81 19.05
C GLN A 50 -15.47 9.25 17.89
N ASN A 51 -15.97 8.03 18.06
CA ASN A 51 -16.81 7.32 17.08
C ASN A 51 -16.16 7.18 15.68
N VAL A 52 -14.85 6.96 15.65
CA VAL A 52 -14.08 6.61 14.46
C VAL A 52 -14.28 5.13 14.18
N ASP A 53 -14.80 4.84 13.00
CA ASP A 53 -14.84 3.53 12.37
C ASP A 53 -14.64 3.70 10.87
N ILE A 54 -13.38 3.56 10.44
CA ILE A 54 -12.97 3.84 9.06
C ILE A 54 -12.07 2.70 8.59
N VAL A 55 -12.29 2.23 7.37
CA VAL A 55 -11.39 1.31 6.69
C VAL A 55 -10.68 2.02 5.55
N VAL A 56 -9.35 1.98 5.55
CA VAL A 56 -8.52 2.50 4.47
C VAL A 56 -8.10 1.33 3.59
N ILE A 57 -8.57 1.34 2.34
CA ILE A 57 -8.16 0.40 1.31
C ILE A 57 -7.24 1.15 0.33
N ARG A 58 -6.04 0.61 0.14
CA ARG A 58 -4.98 1.26 -0.63
C ARG A 58 -4.45 0.33 -1.73
N GLU A 59 -4.35 0.86 -2.95
CA GLU A 59 -3.65 0.24 -4.06
C GLU A 59 -2.14 0.12 -3.73
N ASN A 60 -1.57 -1.05 -3.98
CA ASN A 60 -0.31 -1.43 -3.36
C ASN A 60 0.77 -1.93 -4.35
N THR A 61 0.50 -1.86 -5.65
CA THR A 61 1.39 -2.35 -6.71
C THR A 61 1.92 -1.26 -7.64
N GLU A 62 1.23 -0.13 -7.79
CA GLU A 62 1.56 0.94 -8.73
C GLU A 62 1.63 2.33 -8.05
N GLY A 63 1.45 3.41 -8.83
CA GLY A 63 1.45 4.80 -8.35
C GLY A 63 2.83 5.30 -7.96
N GLU A 64 2.91 5.91 -6.77
CA GLU A 64 4.15 6.45 -6.18
C GLU A 64 5.27 5.41 -6.04
N TYR A 65 4.90 4.12 -5.98
CA TYR A 65 5.86 3.02 -5.80
C TYR A 65 6.23 2.32 -7.11
N SER A 66 5.97 2.94 -8.26
CA SER A 66 6.50 2.50 -9.54
C SER A 66 8.03 2.31 -9.47
N GLY A 67 8.72 3.21 -8.75
CA GLY A 67 10.17 3.21 -8.57
C GLY A 67 10.93 3.58 -9.85
N LEU A 68 10.26 4.30 -10.74
CA LEU A 68 10.81 4.77 -12.00
C LEU A 68 11.27 6.22 -11.82
N GLU A 69 12.56 6.39 -11.60
CA GLU A 69 13.18 7.69 -11.40
C GLU A 69 14.39 7.84 -12.32
N HIS A 70 14.59 9.04 -12.86
CA HIS A 70 15.77 9.37 -13.64
C HIS A 70 16.13 10.85 -13.49
N GLU A 71 17.39 11.17 -13.75
CA GLU A 71 17.85 12.55 -13.86
C GLU A 71 17.82 12.97 -15.32
N VAL A 72 16.95 13.94 -15.66
CA VAL A 72 16.75 14.40 -17.05
C VAL A 72 17.95 15.21 -17.52
N VAL A 73 18.39 16.13 -16.65
CA VAL A 73 19.59 16.95 -16.76
C VAL A 73 20.18 17.13 -15.36
N PRO A 74 21.49 17.44 -15.23
CA PRO A 74 22.12 17.64 -13.92
C PRO A 74 21.31 18.57 -13.00
N GLY A 75 20.85 18.05 -11.87
CA GLY A 75 20.04 18.77 -10.88
C GLY A 75 18.52 18.72 -11.09
N VAL A 76 18.01 17.99 -12.10
CA VAL A 76 16.56 17.83 -12.36
C VAL A 76 16.19 16.35 -12.34
N VAL A 77 15.51 15.94 -11.27
CA VAL A 77 15.05 14.57 -11.05
C VAL A 77 13.57 14.45 -11.39
N GLU A 78 13.22 13.44 -12.17
CA GLU A 78 11.84 13.07 -12.48
C GLU A 78 11.50 11.72 -11.83
N SER A 79 10.30 11.64 -11.24
CA SER A 79 9.70 10.39 -10.76
C SER A 79 8.40 10.12 -11.53
N LEU A 80 8.35 8.98 -12.23
CA LEU A 80 7.25 8.60 -13.10
C LEU A 80 6.21 7.77 -12.34
N LYS A 81 5.01 8.33 -12.17
CA LYS A 81 3.88 7.61 -11.58
C LYS A 81 3.11 6.90 -12.68
N VAL A 82 2.95 5.59 -12.54
CA VAL A 82 2.17 4.77 -13.46
C VAL A 82 0.88 4.35 -12.76
N ILE A 83 -0.25 4.57 -13.42
CA ILE A 83 -1.56 4.13 -12.95
C ILE A 83 -2.26 3.46 -14.12
N THR A 84 -2.52 2.16 -14.00
CA THR A 84 -3.21 1.39 -15.03
C THR A 84 -4.68 1.23 -14.69
N LYS A 85 -5.51 1.16 -15.74
CA LYS A 85 -6.94 0.84 -15.61
C LYS A 85 -7.14 -0.49 -14.89
N PHE A 86 -6.32 -1.50 -15.22
CA PHE A 86 -6.40 -2.83 -14.62
C PHE A 86 -6.20 -2.79 -13.10
N CYS A 87 -5.13 -2.16 -12.61
CA CYS A 87 -4.86 -2.07 -11.17
C CYS A 87 -5.88 -1.19 -10.44
N SER A 88 -6.37 -0.14 -11.09
CA SER A 88 -7.43 0.72 -10.56
C SER A 88 -8.77 -0.01 -10.43
N GLU A 89 -9.17 -0.78 -11.43
CA GLU A 89 -10.43 -1.53 -11.40
C GLU A 89 -10.43 -2.64 -10.35
N ARG A 90 -9.34 -3.40 -10.22
CA ARG A 90 -9.28 -4.50 -9.25
C ARG A 90 -9.35 -4.01 -7.80
N VAL A 91 -8.66 -2.89 -7.48
CA VAL A 91 -8.73 -2.33 -6.12
C VAL A 91 -10.09 -1.71 -5.83
N ALA A 92 -10.72 -1.07 -6.82
CA ALA A 92 -12.08 -0.54 -6.68
C ALA A 92 -13.10 -1.66 -6.45
N LYS A 93 -13.05 -2.74 -7.24
CA LYS A 93 -13.92 -3.92 -7.05
C LYS A 93 -13.74 -4.53 -5.66
N TYR A 94 -12.49 -4.71 -5.24
CA TYR A 94 -12.18 -5.21 -3.89
C TYR A 94 -12.77 -4.30 -2.80
N ALA A 95 -12.68 -2.98 -2.96
CA ALA A 95 -13.24 -2.05 -1.99
C ALA A 95 -14.77 -2.15 -1.88
N PHE A 96 -15.48 -2.25 -3.00
CA PHE A 96 -16.93 -2.43 -3.01
C PHE A 96 -17.34 -3.80 -2.43
N GLU A 97 -16.63 -4.87 -2.79
CA GLU A 97 -16.88 -6.21 -2.24
C GLU A 97 -16.65 -6.24 -0.73
N TYR A 98 -15.55 -5.65 -0.26
CA TYR A 98 -15.27 -5.52 1.17
C TYR A 98 -16.38 -4.77 1.89
N ALA A 99 -16.81 -3.62 1.35
CA ALA A 99 -17.91 -2.85 1.92
C ALA A 99 -19.21 -3.66 1.97
N TYR A 100 -19.56 -4.38 0.91
CA TYR A 100 -20.78 -5.20 0.87
C TYR A 100 -20.76 -6.34 1.89
N LEU A 101 -19.61 -7.00 2.09
CA LEU A 101 -19.47 -8.15 3.00
C LEU A 101 -19.35 -7.76 4.49
N ASN A 102 -19.01 -6.50 4.79
CA ASN A 102 -18.73 -6.04 6.16
C ASN A 102 -19.67 -4.91 6.62
N ASN A 103 -20.80 -4.73 5.93
CA ASN A 103 -21.89 -3.84 6.32
C ASN A 103 -22.93 -4.58 7.17
#